data_AF-A0A7L4Q9M2-F1
#
_entry.id   AF-A0A7L4Q9M2-F1
#
_cell.length_a   1.000
_cell.length_b   1.000
_cell.length_c   1.000
_cell.angle_alpha   90.00
_cell.angle_beta   90.00
_cell.angle_gamma   90.00
#
_symmetry.space_group_name_H-M   'P 1'
#
loop_
_entity.id
_entity.type
_entity.pdbx_description
1 polymer ?
#
loop_
_entity_poly.entity_id
_entity_poly.type
_entity_poly.pdbx_seq_one_letter_code
_entity_poly.pdbx_strand_id
1 'polypeptide(L)'
;MAERKLKSLMGSKKRKKEASQIEKEMLLSFRSPIPANRLTMQKKMVDYGESDPELTLLVLFSHYNHKDTKVADSVRDTLVEITKRKEAMVALLELIMHPDRDIRRNAFKFLGDTKGFHSTTYVSFLEQTLILMALSKKKGIPVNDISALVEVSRNAYLDGRTMEAIKDIATCLDLIKHRIRSVEHLKNYLVDVLRMAPELTRMGVYPGNIEEPIKRAIRASKTRDYNETGTIIEGRSRESLIRKELTNIGKTINKVTDTRPSMEPVDISGTDVWLLTALQELMNMVTSYTIAGENSEAMDTMVNFLGEDLKDFYHEEIAERIKEGDQSAIFGLYTVGIVCLKLTASLIPDPIEKIYQDYFRRYEDDPSIHIVLWPEIIMKILDTD
;
A
#
# COMPACT_ATOMS: atom_id res chain seq x y z
N MET A 1 3.10 2.13 -18.41
CA MET A 1 3.29 3.52 -17.94
C MET A 1 4.73 3.75 -17.50
N ALA A 2 5.29 2.90 -16.64
CA ALA A 2 6.71 2.92 -16.24
C ALA A 2 7.71 2.96 -17.42
N GLU A 3 7.58 2.11 -18.46
CA GLU A 3 8.50 2.15 -19.63
C GLU A 3 8.47 3.47 -20.43
N ARG A 4 7.31 4.17 -20.49
CA ARG A 4 7.19 5.47 -21.17
C ARG A 4 7.79 6.60 -20.33
N LYS A 5 7.62 6.55 -19.00
CA LYS A 5 8.26 7.48 -18.04
C LYS A 5 9.77 7.29 -17.98
N LEU A 6 10.26 6.05 -17.99
CA LEU A 6 11.69 5.74 -17.96
C LEU A 6 12.46 6.23 -19.21
N LYS A 7 11.84 6.13 -20.39
CA LYS A 7 12.38 6.75 -21.62
C LYS A 7 12.29 8.27 -21.61
N SER A 8 11.34 8.87 -20.88
CA SER A 8 11.19 10.34 -20.79
C SER A 8 12.08 10.99 -19.72
N LEU A 9 12.54 10.24 -18.71
CA LEU A 9 13.44 10.71 -17.65
C LEU A 9 14.73 11.34 -18.18
N MET A 10 15.25 10.84 -19.32
CA MET A 10 16.45 11.33 -20.00
C MET A 10 16.17 12.10 -21.31
N GLY A 11 14.90 12.29 -21.67
CA GLY A 11 14.48 12.69 -23.02
C GLY A 11 14.71 14.17 -23.36
N SER A 12 14.81 15.06 -22.38
CA SER A 12 14.99 16.49 -22.63
C SER A 12 16.45 16.90 -22.39
N LYS A 13 17.08 17.54 -23.39
CA LYS A 13 18.43 18.13 -23.26
C LYS A 13 18.55 19.07 -22.06
N LYS A 14 17.43 19.71 -21.67
CA LYS A 14 17.33 20.60 -20.52
C LYS A 14 17.54 19.85 -19.19
N ARG A 15 16.84 18.72 -18.99
CA ARG A 15 16.98 17.90 -17.77
C ARG A 15 18.39 17.34 -17.60
N LYS A 16 19.05 16.93 -18.69
CA LYS A 16 20.45 16.47 -18.64
C LYS A 16 21.42 17.58 -18.23
N LYS A 17 21.21 18.80 -18.74
CA LYS A 17 22.03 19.97 -18.41
C LYS A 17 21.85 20.37 -16.93
N GLU A 18 20.62 20.34 -16.45
CA GLU A 18 20.25 20.61 -15.07
C GLU A 18 20.86 19.58 -14.10
N ALA A 19 20.71 18.28 -14.40
CA ALA A 19 21.36 17.21 -13.64
C ALA A 19 22.89 17.39 -13.59
N SER A 20 23.53 17.72 -14.72
CA SER A 20 24.98 17.95 -14.79
C SER A 20 25.43 19.17 -13.99
N GLN A 21 24.57 20.20 -13.88
CA GLN A 21 24.87 21.40 -13.11
C GLN A 21 24.77 21.14 -11.61
N ILE A 22 23.69 20.49 -11.18
CA ILE A 22 23.48 20.05 -9.79
C ILE A 22 24.60 19.11 -9.37
N GLU A 23 24.97 18.16 -10.22
CA GLU A 23 26.05 17.20 -9.97
C GLU A 23 27.39 17.90 -9.70
N LYS A 24 27.77 18.89 -10.52
CA LYS A 24 29.02 19.63 -10.35
C LYS A 24 29.03 20.42 -9.05
N GLU A 25 27.97 21.15 -8.76
CA GLU A 25 27.84 21.95 -7.55
C GLU A 25 27.91 21.04 -6.30
N MET A 26 27.17 19.93 -6.32
CA MET A 26 27.18 18.91 -5.27
C MET A 26 28.59 18.35 -5.03
N LEU A 27 29.29 17.89 -6.07
CA LEU A 27 30.61 17.27 -5.94
C LEU A 27 31.66 18.25 -5.39
N LEU A 28 31.61 19.52 -5.80
CA LEU A 28 32.50 20.55 -5.28
C LEU A 28 32.28 20.77 -3.78
N SER A 29 31.02 20.86 -3.35
CA SER A 29 30.70 21.09 -1.93
C SER A 29 30.90 19.86 -1.05
N PHE A 30 30.60 18.65 -1.53
CA PHE A 30 30.79 17.41 -0.75
C PHE A 30 32.28 17.03 -0.58
N ARG A 31 33.15 17.45 -1.51
CA ARG A 31 34.61 17.32 -1.36
C ARG A 31 35.22 18.35 -0.41
N SER A 32 34.49 19.40 -0.04
CA SER A 32 34.98 20.45 0.86
C SER A 32 35.43 19.85 2.20
N PRO A 33 36.62 20.22 2.72
CA PRO A 33 37.07 19.79 4.03
C PRO A 33 36.24 20.42 5.17
N ILE A 34 35.56 21.55 4.89
CA ILE A 34 34.74 22.29 5.85
C ILE A 34 33.37 21.60 6.00
N PRO A 35 32.99 21.10 7.20
CA PRO A 35 31.72 20.43 7.41
C PRO A 35 30.49 21.29 7.12
N ALA A 36 30.54 22.58 7.44
CA ALA A 36 29.45 23.52 7.21
C ALA A 36 29.03 23.59 5.74
N ASN A 37 29.98 23.58 4.80
CA ASN A 37 29.68 23.61 3.36
C ASN A 37 28.94 22.34 2.90
N ARG A 38 29.26 21.19 3.51
CA ARG A 38 28.60 19.92 3.21
C ARG A 38 27.16 19.92 3.74
N LEU A 39 26.95 20.41 4.96
CA LEU A 39 25.61 20.54 5.54
C LEU A 39 24.72 21.51 4.75
N THR A 40 25.27 22.65 4.31
CA THR A 40 24.53 23.60 3.46
C THR A 40 24.14 22.96 2.12
N MET A 41 25.06 22.19 1.52
CA MET A 41 24.75 21.47 0.28
C MET A 41 23.72 20.36 0.51
N GLN A 42 23.82 19.61 1.61
CA GLN A 42 22.84 18.59 1.97
C GLN A 42 21.45 19.19 2.10
N LYS A 43 21.30 20.34 2.79
CA LYS A 43 20.04 21.06 2.88
C LYS A 43 19.49 21.45 1.51
N LYS A 44 20.33 22.07 0.66
CA LYS A 44 19.93 22.39 -0.72
C LYS A 44 19.48 21.16 -1.52
N MET A 45 20.18 20.04 -1.38
CA MET A 45 19.82 18.79 -2.05
C MET A 45 18.51 18.19 -1.52
N VAL A 46 18.24 18.35 -0.21
CA VAL A 46 16.94 17.99 0.37
C VAL A 46 15.84 18.87 -0.23
N ASP A 47 16.06 20.18 -0.33
CA ASP A 47 15.12 21.14 -0.93
C ASP A 47 14.84 20.80 -2.42
N TYR A 48 15.88 20.46 -3.18
CA TYR A 48 15.73 19.96 -4.55
C TYR A 48 14.98 18.62 -4.61
N GLY A 49 15.21 17.75 -3.64
CA GLY A 49 14.49 16.48 -3.49
C GLY A 49 13.00 16.67 -3.20
N GLU A 50 12.58 17.79 -2.62
CA GLU A 50 11.16 18.14 -2.49
C GLU A 50 10.54 18.53 -3.83
N SER A 51 11.31 19.23 -4.67
CA SER A 51 10.83 19.77 -5.94
C SER A 51 10.84 18.74 -7.07
N ASP A 52 11.94 17.99 -7.22
CA ASP A 52 12.11 16.91 -8.21
C ASP A 52 12.86 15.73 -7.56
N PRO A 53 12.14 14.83 -6.87
CA PRO A 53 12.75 13.66 -6.21
C PRO A 53 13.36 12.69 -7.22
N GLU A 54 12.77 12.53 -8.42
CA GLU A 54 13.26 11.60 -9.45
C GLU A 54 14.67 12.00 -9.91
N LEU A 55 14.88 13.26 -10.28
CA LEU A 55 16.16 13.76 -10.77
C LEU A 55 17.22 13.84 -9.65
N THR A 56 16.82 14.28 -8.47
CA THR A 56 17.72 14.40 -7.31
C THR A 56 18.26 13.04 -6.88
N LEU A 57 17.39 12.04 -6.75
CA LEU A 57 17.80 10.67 -6.40
C LEU A 57 18.69 10.06 -7.49
N LEU A 58 18.39 10.29 -8.77
CA LEU A 58 19.23 9.80 -9.87
C LEU A 58 20.68 10.32 -9.76
N VAL A 59 20.86 11.62 -9.50
CA VAL A 59 22.18 12.23 -9.32
C VAL A 59 22.89 11.64 -8.10
N LEU A 60 22.19 11.50 -6.97
CA LEU A 60 22.76 10.95 -5.74
C LEU A 60 23.15 9.47 -5.90
N PHE A 61 22.30 8.63 -6.51
CA PHE A 61 22.61 7.21 -6.71
C PHE A 61 23.73 6.96 -7.71
N SER A 62 23.96 7.89 -8.64
CA SER A 62 25.13 7.85 -9.53
C SER A 62 26.45 7.97 -8.76
N HIS A 63 26.43 8.60 -7.57
CA HIS A 63 27.59 8.83 -6.71
C HIS A 63 27.55 8.08 -5.37
N TYR A 64 26.65 7.10 -5.22
CA TYR A 64 26.45 6.36 -3.97
C TYR A 64 27.71 5.59 -3.48
N ASN A 65 28.48 5.04 -4.42
CA ASN A 65 29.75 4.35 -4.16
C ASN A 65 30.94 5.15 -4.73
N HIS A 66 30.93 6.48 -4.56
CA HIS A 66 32.01 7.35 -5.00
C HIS A 66 33.34 6.98 -4.32
N LYS A 67 34.47 7.13 -5.03
CA LYS A 67 35.82 6.75 -4.55
C LYS A 67 36.25 7.53 -3.30
N ASP A 68 35.86 8.79 -3.23
CA ASP A 68 36.04 9.63 -2.04
C ASP A 68 34.97 9.27 -0.98
N THR A 69 35.44 8.76 0.16
CA THR A 69 34.59 8.33 1.27
C THR A 69 33.74 9.48 1.80
N LYS A 70 34.27 10.71 1.85
CA LYS A 70 33.53 11.88 2.34
C LYS A 70 32.32 12.20 1.47
N VAL A 71 32.47 12.06 0.15
CA VAL A 71 31.40 12.26 -0.81
C VAL A 71 30.37 11.14 -0.66
N ALA A 72 30.82 9.89 -0.58
CA ALA A 72 29.92 8.75 -0.41
C ALA A 72 29.09 8.84 0.87
N ASP A 73 29.69 9.25 1.98
CA ASP A 73 28.99 9.41 3.27
C ASP A 73 28.00 10.57 3.21
N SER A 74 28.40 11.73 2.67
CA SER A 74 27.49 12.88 2.49
C SER A 74 26.30 12.54 1.60
N VAL A 75 26.52 11.77 0.53
CA VAL A 75 25.46 11.28 -0.36
C VAL A 75 24.51 10.34 0.39
N ARG A 76 25.03 9.39 1.17
CA ARG A 76 24.21 8.48 1.99
C ARG A 76 23.35 9.24 2.99
N ASP A 77 23.93 10.18 3.71
CA ASP A 77 23.21 11.00 4.70
C ASP A 77 22.11 11.83 4.03
N THR A 78 22.40 12.40 2.86
CA THR A 78 21.41 13.14 2.07
C THR A 78 20.26 12.23 1.60
N LEU A 79 20.58 11.02 1.12
CA LEU A 79 19.58 10.04 0.71
C LEU A 79 18.69 9.60 1.88
N VAL A 80 19.27 9.36 3.07
CA VAL A 80 18.50 9.02 4.28
C VAL A 80 17.50 10.12 4.62
N GLU A 81 17.91 11.39 4.57
CA GLU A 81 17.01 12.52 4.86
C GLU A 81 15.89 12.66 3.81
N ILE A 82 16.21 12.56 2.52
CA ILE A 82 15.23 12.67 1.43
C ILE A 82 14.20 11.53 1.50
N THR A 83 14.65 10.30 1.75
CA THR A 83 13.80 9.08 1.76
C THR A 83 12.94 8.91 3.01
N LYS A 84 12.98 9.85 3.96
CA LYS A 84 11.95 9.96 5.01
C LYS A 84 10.58 10.31 4.43
N ARG A 85 10.55 10.95 3.25
CA ARG A 85 9.32 11.38 2.58
C ARG A 85 8.74 10.29 1.69
N LYS A 86 7.42 10.23 1.61
CA LYS A 86 6.70 9.21 0.82
C LYS A 86 6.95 9.38 -0.68
N GLU A 87 7.01 10.61 -1.17
CA GLU A 87 7.21 10.96 -2.57
C GLU A 87 8.60 10.51 -3.06
N ALA A 88 9.62 10.73 -2.24
CA ALA A 88 10.98 10.26 -2.52
C ALA A 88 11.07 8.73 -2.52
N MET A 89 10.37 8.07 -1.60
CA MET A 89 10.30 6.60 -1.58
C MET A 89 9.61 6.03 -2.83
N VAL A 90 8.57 6.70 -3.35
CA VAL A 90 7.95 6.33 -4.64
C VAL A 90 8.98 6.43 -5.76
N ALA A 91 9.69 7.56 -5.87
CA ALA A 91 10.72 7.76 -6.89
C ALA A 91 11.87 6.74 -6.78
N LEU A 92 12.28 6.39 -5.56
CA LEU A 92 13.27 5.34 -5.30
C LEU A 92 12.81 3.96 -5.83
N LEU A 93 11.55 3.60 -5.60
CA LEU A 93 10.98 2.35 -6.14
C LEU A 93 10.93 2.35 -7.66
N GLU A 94 10.73 3.50 -8.31
CA GLU A 94 10.83 3.62 -9.77
C GLU A 94 12.28 3.44 -10.26
N LEU A 95 13.28 3.94 -9.52
CA LEU A 95 14.70 3.82 -9.86
C LEU A 95 15.23 2.38 -9.80
N ILE A 96 14.59 1.49 -9.06
CA ILE A 96 14.90 0.05 -9.09
C ILE A 96 14.72 -0.53 -10.50
N MET A 97 13.91 0.08 -11.36
CA MET A 97 13.72 -0.37 -12.75
C MET A 97 14.57 0.42 -13.74
N HIS A 98 15.47 1.29 -13.29
CA HIS A 98 16.30 2.15 -14.14
C HIS A 98 17.13 1.32 -15.14
N PRO A 99 17.33 1.73 -16.42
CA PRO A 99 18.08 0.93 -17.40
C PRO A 99 19.55 0.71 -17.01
N ASP A 100 20.15 1.66 -16.32
CA ASP A 100 21.52 1.56 -15.81
C ASP A 100 21.61 0.58 -14.62
N ARG A 101 22.50 -0.42 -14.76
CA ARG A 101 22.72 -1.47 -13.76
C ARG A 101 23.31 -0.92 -12.46
N ASP A 102 24.19 0.07 -12.54
CA ASP A 102 24.88 0.60 -11.36
C ASP A 102 23.92 1.39 -10.48
N ILE A 103 23.03 2.17 -11.09
CA ILE A 103 21.96 2.89 -10.39
C ILE A 103 21.02 1.91 -9.68
N ARG A 104 20.55 0.85 -10.37
CA ARG A 104 19.70 -0.18 -9.75
C ARG A 104 20.40 -0.84 -8.55
N ARG A 105 21.66 -1.23 -8.72
CA ARG A 105 22.45 -1.88 -7.67
C ARG A 105 22.65 -0.97 -6.46
N ASN A 106 22.94 0.31 -6.69
CA ASN A 106 23.13 1.30 -5.62
C ASN A 106 21.82 1.57 -4.87
N ALA A 107 20.70 1.70 -5.58
CA ALA A 107 19.37 1.84 -4.97
C ALA A 107 18.99 0.61 -4.14
N PHE A 108 19.24 -0.60 -4.65
CA PHE A 108 18.99 -1.85 -3.93
C PHE A 108 19.83 -1.95 -2.66
N LYS A 109 21.13 -1.65 -2.75
CA LYS A 109 22.04 -1.68 -1.60
C LYS A 109 21.61 -0.67 -0.53
N PHE A 110 21.27 0.56 -0.93
CA PHE A 110 20.76 1.58 -0.02
C PHE A 110 19.52 1.12 0.75
N LEU A 111 18.56 0.46 0.09
CA LEU A 111 17.36 -0.06 0.76
C LEU A 111 17.68 -1.15 1.77
N GLY A 112 18.64 -2.03 1.47
CA GLY A 112 19.11 -3.04 2.42
C GLY A 112 19.79 -2.43 3.64
N ASP A 113 20.66 -1.45 3.41
CA ASP A 113 21.42 -0.79 4.47
C ASP A 113 20.50 0.06 5.39
N THR A 114 19.41 0.63 4.86
CA THR A 114 18.55 1.58 5.61
C THR A 114 17.25 1.00 6.15
N LYS A 115 16.60 0.09 5.41
CA LYS A 115 15.28 -0.47 5.78
C LYS A 115 15.34 -1.96 6.11
N GLY A 116 16.50 -2.59 5.92
CA GLY A 116 16.74 -3.97 6.31
C GLY A 116 16.28 -5.01 5.28
N PHE A 117 16.35 -6.28 5.70
CA PHE A 117 16.20 -7.43 4.81
C PHE A 117 14.82 -7.54 4.14
N HIS A 118 13.73 -7.28 4.87
CA HIS A 118 12.37 -7.38 4.32
C HIS A 118 12.16 -6.44 3.13
N SER A 119 12.70 -5.22 3.20
CA SER A 119 12.67 -4.27 2.07
C SER A 119 13.43 -4.79 0.85
N THR A 120 14.57 -5.45 1.04
CA THR A 120 15.30 -6.05 -0.10
C THR A 120 14.54 -7.19 -0.76
N THR A 121 13.86 -8.02 0.05
CA THR A 121 13.01 -9.11 -0.46
C THR A 121 11.83 -8.56 -1.27
N TYR A 122 11.15 -7.55 -0.73
CA TYR A 122 10.06 -6.87 -1.43
C TYR A 122 10.50 -6.34 -2.79
N VAL A 123 11.61 -5.59 -2.82
CA VAL A 123 12.17 -4.98 -4.02
C VAL A 123 12.57 -6.03 -5.05
N SER A 124 13.18 -7.13 -4.61
CA SER A 124 13.55 -8.25 -5.49
C SER A 124 12.33 -8.86 -6.18
N PHE A 125 11.26 -9.11 -5.43
CA PHE A 125 10.01 -9.61 -6.01
C PHE A 125 9.34 -8.58 -6.91
N LEU A 126 9.39 -7.30 -6.56
CA LEU A 126 8.86 -6.21 -7.38
C LEU A 126 9.59 -6.12 -8.72
N GLU A 127 10.93 -6.12 -8.73
CA GLU A 127 11.74 -6.10 -9.95
C GLU A 127 11.40 -7.29 -10.85
N GLN A 128 11.41 -8.50 -10.31
CA GLN A 128 11.08 -9.72 -11.07
C GLN A 128 9.67 -9.67 -11.66
N THR A 129 8.69 -9.25 -10.85
CA THR A 129 7.29 -9.14 -11.29
C THR A 129 7.16 -8.14 -12.42
N LEU A 130 7.75 -6.94 -12.29
CA LEU A 130 7.68 -5.91 -13.32
C LEU A 130 8.36 -6.32 -14.63
N ILE A 131 9.50 -7.02 -14.57
CA ILE A 131 10.17 -7.59 -15.76
C ILE A 131 9.24 -8.59 -16.45
N LEU A 132 8.69 -9.55 -15.71
CA LEU A 132 7.78 -10.55 -16.26
C LEU A 132 6.50 -9.93 -16.80
N MET A 133 5.99 -8.85 -16.19
CA MET A 133 4.86 -8.08 -16.69
C MET A 133 5.18 -7.40 -18.02
N ALA A 134 6.34 -6.76 -18.16
CA ALA A 134 6.76 -6.14 -19.41
C ALA A 134 6.88 -7.19 -20.54
N LEU A 135 7.49 -8.34 -20.25
CA LEU A 135 7.59 -9.47 -21.17
C LEU A 135 6.20 -10.03 -21.55
N SER A 136 5.33 -10.19 -20.57
CA SER A 136 3.96 -10.67 -20.75
C SER A 136 3.14 -9.74 -21.63
N LYS A 137 3.24 -8.42 -21.40
CA LYS A 137 2.60 -7.39 -22.24
C LYS A 137 3.09 -7.47 -23.69
N LYS A 138 4.41 -7.65 -23.90
CA LYS A 138 4.99 -7.85 -25.24
C LYS A 138 4.46 -9.11 -25.94
N LYS A 139 4.26 -10.20 -25.18
CA LYS A 139 3.66 -11.46 -25.67
C LYS A 139 2.13 -11.40 -25.83
N GLY A 140 1.47 -10.30 -25.41
CA GLY A 140 0.02 -10.15 -25.47
C GLY A 140 -0.75 -10.90 -24.39
N ILE A 141 -0.07 -11.35 -23.33
CA ILE A 141 -0.66 -12.03 -22.17
C ILE A 141 -1.33 -10.98 -21.26
N PRO A 142 -2.58 -11.21 -20.81
CA PRO A 142 -3.31 -10.26 -19.95
C PRO A 142 -2.73 -10.23 -18.52
N VAL A 143 -2.39 -9.03 -18.05
CA VAL A 143 -1.78 -8.79 -16.73
C VAL A 143 -2.30 -7.50 -16.07
N ASN A 144 -3.50 -7.04 -16.44
CA ASN A 144 -4.05 -5.76 -15.96
C ASN A 144 -4.39 -5.81 -14.47
N ASP A 145 -5.00 -6.92 -14.07
CA ASP A 145 -5.38 -7.30 -12.73
C ASP A 145 -4.14 -7.48 -11.82
N ILE A 146 -3.10 -8.18 -12.31
CA ILE A 146 -1.79 -8.25 -11.63
C ILE A 146 -1.19 -6.84 -11.50
N SER A 147 -1.34 -5.99 -12.52
CA SER A 147 -0.87 -4.60 -12.44
C SER A 147 -1.57 -3.80 -11.36
N ALA A 148 -2.87 -4.03 -11.13
CA ALA A 148 -3.60 -3.37 -10.06
C ALA A 148 -3.11 -3.85 -8.68
N LEU A 149 -2.92 -5.16 -8.49
CA LEU A 149 -2.41 -5.71 -7.24
C LEU A 149 -0.96 -5.25 -6.93
N VAL A 150 -0.12 -5.07 -7.96
CA VAL A 150 1.23 -4.49 -7.80
C VAL A 150 1.15 -3.05 -7.25
N GLU A 151 0.21 -2.23 -7.70
CA GLU A 151 0.04 -0.87 -7.17
C GLU A 151 -0.47 -0.88 -5.73
N VAL A 152 -1.41 -1.77 -5.39
CA VAL A 152 -1.88 -1.98 -4.00
C VAL A 152 -0.72 -2.37 -3.09
N SER A 153 0.08 -3.35 -3.52
CA SER A 153 1.28 -3.81 -2.81
C SER A 153 2.32 -2.69 -2.63
N ARG A 154 2.51 -1.84 -3.65
CA ARG A 154 3.40 -0.66 -3.56
C ARG A 154 2.92 0.33 -2.50
N ASN A 155 1.63 0.63 -2.48
CA ASN A 155 1.05 1.51 -1.48
C ASN A 155 1.20 0.94 -0.06
N ALA A 156 0.95 -0.36 0.12
CA ALA A 156 1.16 -1.04 1.39
C ALA A 156 2.61 -0.92 1.89
N TYR A 157 3.59 -1.11 1.00
CA TYR A 157 5.01 -0.95 1.34
C TYR A 157 5.34 0.49 1.78
N LEU A 158 4.83 1.50 1.07
CA LEU A 158 5.04 2.91 1.39
C LEU A 158 4.39 3.32 2.72
N ASP A 159 3.31 2.65 3.12
CA ASP A 159 2.65 2.83 4.41
C ASP A 159 3.38 2.08 5.56
N GLY A 160 4.49 1.39 5.26
CA GLY A 160 5.29 0.63 6.23
C GLY A 160 4.81 -0.81 6.48
N ARG A 161 3.79 -1.29 5.76
CA ARG A 161 3.26 -2.66 5.86
C ARG A 161 4.08 -3.61 4.98
N THR A 162 5.34 -3.78 5.33
CA THR A 162 6.34 -4.49 4.52
C THR A 162 6.00 -5.96 4.31
N MET A 163 5.55 -6.67 5.35
CA MET A 163 5.22 -8.10 5.25
C MET A 163 4.00 -8.37 4.37
N GLU A 164 2.94 -7.56 4.51
CA GLU A 164 1.77 -7.63 3.62
C GLU A 164 2.17 -7.33 2.18
N ALA A 165 2.96 -6.27 1.97
CA ALA A 165 3.45 -5.93 0.64
C ALA A 165 4.26 -7.07 0.00
N ILE A 166 5.11 -7.76 0.79
CA ILE A 166 5.87 -8.94 0.36
C ILE A 166 4.94 -10.09 -0.04
N LYS A 167 3.90 -10.38 0.76
CA LYS A 167 2.93 -11.42 0.45
C LYS A 167 2.19 -11.12 -0.85
N ASP A 168 1.71 -9.89 -1.01
CA ASP A 168 0.95 -9.46 -2.19
C ASP A 168 1.82 -9.49 -3.45
N ILE A 169 3.07 -9.02 -3.37
CA ILE A 169 3.98 -9.04 -4.53
C ILE A 169 4.48 -10.46 -4.87
N ALA A 170 4.66 -11.33 -3.88
CA ALA A 170 4.98 -12.74 -4.10
C ALA A 170 3.83 -13.44 -4.83
N THR A 171 2.59 -13.15 -4.45
CA THR A 171 1.39 -13.65 -5.12
C THR A 171 1.35 -13.17 -6.58
N CYS A 172 1.60 -11.89 -6.84
CA CYS A 172 1.73 -11.36 -8.21
C CYS A 172 2.78 -12.12 -9.03
N LEU A 173 3.94 -12.41 -8.43
CA LEU A 173 5.04 -13.11 -9.08
C LEU A 173 4.65 -14.56 -9.45
N ASP A 174 3.93 -15.25 -8.58
CA ASP A 174 3.50 -16.63 -8.85
C ASP A 174 2.38 -16.68 -9.88
N LEU A 175 1.40 -15.78 -9.79
CA LEU A 175 0.33 -15.64 -10.77
C LEU A 175 0.87 -15.37 -12.18
N ILE A 176 1.86 -14.48 -12.31
CA ILE A 176 2.43 -14.16 -13.61
C ILE A 176 3.24 -15.33 -14.19
N LYS A 177 4.00 -16.04 -13.34
CA LYS A 177 4.71 -17.27 -13.74
C LYS A 177 3.74 -18.33 -14.22
N HIS A 178 2.64 -18.54 -13.49
CA HIS A 178 1.61 -19.51 -13.86
C HIS A 178 0.99 -19.17 -15.21
N ARG A 179 0.63 -17.90 -15.45
CA ARG A 179 0.09 -17.44 -16.74
C ARG A 179 1.06 -17.64 -17.89
N ILE A 180 2.33 -17.29 -17.71
CA ILE A 180 3.35 -17.48 -18.74
C ILE A 180 3.49 -18.97 -19.07
N ARG A 181 3.54 -19.85 -18.06
CA ARG A 181 3.62 -21.30 -18.26
C ARG A 181 2.40 -21.85 -18.99
N SER A 182 1.19 -21.44 -18.58
CA SER A 182 -0.06 -21.86 -19.21
C SER A 182 -0.10 -21.51 -20.70
N VAL A 183 0.29 -20.28 -21.06
CA VAL A 183 0.37 -19.84 -22.47
C VAL A 183 1.41 -20.63 -23.27
N GLU A 184 2.57 -20.92 -22.67
CA GLU A 184 3.61 -21.72 -23.33
C GLU A 184 3.16 -23.19 -23.52
N HIS A 185 2.46 -23.77 -22.53
CA HIS A 185 1.86 -25.11 -22.66
C HIS A 185 0.82 -25.17 -23.78
N LEU A 186 -0.06 -24.16 -23.89
CA LEU A 186 -1.04 -24.09 -24.97
C LEU A 186 -0.36 -24.01 -26.35
N LYS A 187 0.72 -23.23 -26.45
CA LYS A 187 1.50 -23.13 -27.68
C LYS A 187 2.14 -24.47 -28.06
N ASN A 188 2.75 -25.17 -27.11
CA ASN A 188 3.37 -26.48 -27.35
C ASN A 188 2.33 -27.51 -27.78
N TYR A 189 1.18 -27.56 -27.09
CA TYR A 189 0.07 -28.44 -27.46
C TYR A 189 -0.40 -28.21 -28.91
N LEU A 190 -0.53 -26.94 -29.32
CA LEU A 190 -0.92 -26.62 -30.69
C LEU A 190 0.14 -27.03 -31.72
N VAL A 191 1.43 -26.88 -31.40
CA VAL A 191 2.51 -27.38 -32.25
C VAL A 191 2.42 -28.89 -32.41
N ASP A 192 2.15 -29.63 -31.33
CA ASP A 192 1.99 -31.08 -31.38
C ASP A 192 0.76 -31.49 -32.22
N VAL A 193 -0.37 -30.80 -32.06
CA VAL A 193 -1.57 -31.02 -32.88
C VAL A 193 -1.28 -30.80 -34.37
N LEU A 194 -0.57 -29.74 -34.74
CA LEU A 194 -0.18 -29.48 -36.14
C LEU A 194 0.75 -30.56 -36.67
N ARG A 195 1.66 -31.08 -35.83
CA ARG A 195 2.54 -32.20 -36.20
C ARG A 195 1.75 -33.48 -36.45
N MET A 196 0.69 -33.72 -35.67
CA MET A 196 -0.21 -34.86 -35.82
C MET A 196 -1.17 -34.72 -37.01
N ALA A 197 -1.45 -33.50 -37.47
CA ALA A 197 -2.37 -33.21 -38.56
C ALA A 197 -1.66 -32.49 -39.74
N PRO A 198 -0.81 -33.19 -40.51
CA PRO A 198 0.01 -32.59 -41.57
C PRO A 198 -0.81 -31.96 -42.71
N GLU A 199 -2.06 -32.39 -42.92
CA GLU A 199 -2.97 -31.77 -43.89
C GLU A 199 -3.27 -30.30 -43.55
N LEU A 200 -3.33 -29.93 -42.26
CA LEU A 200 -3.49 -28.53 -41.84
C LEU A 200 -2.27 -27.69 -42.22
N THR A 201 -1.06 -28.26 -42.07
CA THR A 201 0.17 -27.59 -42.49
C THR A 201 0.19 -27.39 -44.01
N ARG A 202 -0.28 -28.37 -44.80
CA ARG A 202 -0.42 -28.25 -46.26
C ARG A 202 -1.46 -27.21 -46.67
N MET A 203 -2.49 -26.98 -45.87
CA MET A 203 -3.48 -25.92 -46.06
C MET A 203 -2.99 -24.52 -45.65
N GLY A 204 -1.71 -24.36 -45.29
CA GLY A 204 -1.11 -23.06 -44.95
C GLY A 204 -1.24 -22.66 -43.47
N VAL A 205 -1.64 -23.59 -42.61
CA VAL A 205 -1.74 -23.37 -41.16
C VAL A 205 -0.37 -23.64 -40.52
N TYR A 206 0.43 -22.58 -40.39
CA TYR A 206 1.76 -22.62 -39.78
C TYR A 206 1.75 -22.05 -38.36
N PRO A 207 2.67 -22.45 -37.48
CA PRO A 207 2.77 -21.92 -36.12
C PRO A 207 2.78 -20.38 -36.05
N GLY A 208 3.43 -19.71 -37.01
CA GLY A 208 3.44 -18.24 -37.11
C GLY A 208 2.08 -17.60 -37.45
N ASN A 209 1.24 -18.29 -38.24
CA ASN A 209 -0.11 -17.81 -38.60
C ASN A 209 -1.14 -18.08 -37.48
N ILE A 210 -0.83 -18.97 -36.55
CA ILE A 210 -1.71 -19.35 -35.43
C ILE A 210 -1.44 -18.48 -34.20
N GLU A 211 -0.28 -17.82 -34.12
CA GLU A 211 0.09 -16.97 -32.99
C GLU A 211 -0.91 -15.83 -32.75
N GLU A 212 -1.38 -15.15 -33.80
CA GLU A 212 -2.38 -14.09 -33.69
C GLU A 212 -3.79 -14.60 -33.33
N PRO A 213 -4.32 -15.68 -33.94
CA PRO A 213 -5.50 -16.39 -33.44
C PRO A 213 -5.40 -16.81 -31.97
N ILE A 214 -4.25 -17.33 -31.52
CA ILE A 214 -4.01 -17.69 -30.11
C ILE A 214 -4.06 -16.46 -29.23
N LYS A 215 -3.39 -15.36 -29.60
CA LYS A 215 -3.47 -14.10 -28.85
C LYS A 215 -4.90 -13.59 -28.76
N ARG A 216 -5.69 -13.70 -29.84
CA ARG A 216 -7.12 -13.36 -29.83
C ARG A 216 -7.93 -14.28 -28.91
N ALA A 217 -7.70 -15.59 -28.95
CA ALA A 217 -8.36 -16.56 -28.08
C ALA A 217 -8.00 -16.34 -26.60
N ILE A 218 -6.72 -16.11 -26.27
CA ILE A 218 -6.26 -15.76 -24.92
C ILE A 218 -6.91 -14.46 -24.44
N ARG A 219 -6.98 -13.44 -25.31
CA ARG A 219 -7.65 -12.18 -24.98
C ARG A 219 -9.16 -12.33 -24.82
N ALA A 220 -9.80 -13.21 -25.59
CA ALA A 220 -11.22 -13.50 -25.46
C ALA A 220 -11.51 -14.34 -24.20
N SER A 221 -10.59 -15.23 -23.83
CA SER A 221 -10.61 -16.03 -22.60
C SER A 221 -10.42 -15.20 -21.33
N LYS A 222 -10.18 -13.88 -21.43
CA LYS A 222 -10.17 -12.94 -20.30
C LYS A 222 -11.42 -13.03 -19.42
N THR A 223 -12.56 -13.42 -19.99
CA THR A 223 -13.84 -13.44 -19.29
C THR A 223 -14.05 -14.67 -18.41
N ARG A 224 -13.19 -15.70 -18.50
CA ARG A 224 -13.52 -16.99 -17.88
C ARG A 224 -12.83 -17.28 -16.54
N ASP A 225 -11.55 -16.93 -16.32
CA ASP A 225 -10.82 -17.48 -15.15
C ASP A 225 -9.71 -16.59 -14.52
N TYR A 226 -9.62 -15.29 -14.84
CA TYR A 226 -8.51 -14.45 -14.34
C TYR A 226 -8.92 -13.41 -13.28
N ASN A 227 -9.91 -13.71 -12.43
CA ASN A 227 -10.31 -12.84 -11.31
C ASN A 227 -9.71 -13.24 -9.94
N GLU A 228 -8.68 -14.09 -9.92
CA GLU A 228 -8.02 -14.54 -8.69
C GLU A 228 -7.43 -13.38 -7.86
N THR A 229 -7.03 -12.27 -8.51
CA THR A 229 -6.55 -11.08 -7.81
C THR A 229 -7.67 -10.13 -7.40
N GLY A 230 -8.88 -10.27 -7.97
CA GLY A 230 -9.99 -9.35 -7.71
C GLY A 230 -10.41 -9.39 -6.25
N THR A 231 -10.63 -10.60 -5.71
CA THR A 231 -11.00 -10.81 -4.31
C THR A 231 -9.95 -10.26 -3.34
N ILE A 232 -8.65 -10.40 -3.67
CA ILE A 232 -7.55 -9.84 -2.89
C ILE A 232 -7.62 -8.30 -2.92
N ILE A 233 -7.78 -7.71 -4.11
CA ILE A 233 -7.85 -6.24 -4.27
C ILE A 233 -9.07 -5.67 -3.54
N GLU A 234 -10.23 -6.31 -3.66
CA GLU A 234 -11.46 -5.93 -2.97
C GLU A 234 -11.27 -6.00 -1.45
N GLY A 235 -10.73 -7.11 -0.93
CA GLY A 235 -10.40 -7.26 0.49
C GLY A 235 -9.45 -6.16 0.99
N ARG A 236 -8.38 -5.86 0.22
CA ARG A 236 -7.43 -4.79 0.54
C ARG A 236 -8.07 -3.40 0.50
N SER A 237 -9.02 -3.19 -0.40
CA SER A 237 -9.74 -1.93 -0.51
C SER A 237 -10.63 -1.71 0.71
N ARG A 238 -11.38 -2.74 1.13
CA ARG A 238 -12.19 -2.72 2.36
C ARG A 238 -11.34 -2.44 3.60
N GLU A 239 -10.24 -3.17 3.77
CA GLU A 239 -9.28 -2.97 4.86
C GLU A 239 -8.76 -1.52 4.90
N SER A 240 -8.41 -0.96 3.74
CA SER A 240 -7.91 0.41 3.65
C SER A 240 -8.96 1.45 4.03
N LEU A 241 -10.24 1.22 3.72
CA LEU A 241 -11.35 2.11 4.09
C LEU A 241 -11.57 2.07 5.61
N ILE A 242 -11.74 0.87 6.18
CA ILE A 242 -11.91 0.67 7.62
C ILE A 242 -10.77 1.34 8.40
N ARG A 243 -9.51 1.06 7.99
CA ARG A 243 -8.33 1.65 8.65
C ARG A 243 -8.36 3.17 8.61
N LYS A 244 -8.69 3.75 7.45
CA LYS A 244 -8.74 5.20 7.28
C LYS A 244 -9.75 5.82 8.24
N GLU A 245 -10.96 5.28 8.30
CA GLU A 245 -12.02 5.84 9.15
C GLU A 245 -11.74 5.63 10.64
N LEU A 246 -11.26 4.46 11.07
CA LEU A 246 -10.84 4.24 12.46
C LEU A 246 -9.67 5.13 12.89
N THR A 247 -8.72 5.38 11.97
CA THR A 247 -7.63 6.34 12.21
C THR A 247 -8.17 7.76 12.34
N ASN A 248 -9.18 8.15 11.56
CA ASN A 248 -9.82 9.46 11.67
C ASN A 248 -10.52 9.61 13.02
N ILE A 249 -11.28 8.60 13.44
CA ILE A 249 -11.94 8.55 14.75
C ILE A 249 -10.90 8.70 15.87
N GLY A 250 -9.86 7.87 15.87
CA GLY A 250 -8.79 7.93 16.88
C GLY A 250 -8.09 9.28 16.94
N LYS A 251 -7.81 9.90 15.79
CA LYS A 251 -7.24 11.27 15.72
C LYS A 251 -8.19 12.33 16.29
N THR A 252 -9.48 12.21 16.03
CA THR A 252 -10.48 13.17 16.54
C THR A 252 -10.60 13.06 18.04
N ILE A 253 -10.76 11.84 18.58
CA ILE A 253 -10.76 11.59 20.03
C ILE A 253 -9.48 12.16 20.66
N ASN A 254 -8.32 11.90 20.04
CA ASN A 254 -7.06 12.34 20.60
C ASN A 254 -6.87 13.86 20.69
N LYS A 255 -7.58 14.62 19.84
CA LYS A 255 -7.54 16.09 19.87
C LYS A 255 -8.47 16.69 20.93
N VAL A 256 -9.53 15.97 21.29
CA VAL A 256 -10.64 16.51 22.09
C VAL A 256 -10.51 16.11 23.55
N THR A 257 -10.00 14.91 23.85
CA THR A 257 -9.87 14.43 25.24
C THR A 257 -8.51 13.79 25.51
N ASP A 258 -8.00 14.01 26.72
CA ASP A 258 -6.80 13.35 27.24
C ASP A 258 -7.11 12.26 28.27
N THR A 259 -8.36 12.17 28.75
CA THR A 259 -8.81 11.15 29.70
C THR A 259 -9.81 10.20 29.07
N ARG A 260 -9.89 8.97 29.61
CA ARG A 260 -10.88 7.97 29.18
C ARG A 260 -12.30 8.52 29.41
N PRO A 261 -13.12 8.70 28.36
CA PRO A 261 -14.50 9.14 28.52
C PRO A 261 -15.31 8.09 29.28
N SER A 262 -16.08 8.52 30.28
CA SER A 262 -16.95 7.65 31.07
C SER A 262 -18.24 8.39 31.39
N MET A 263 -19.37 7.72 31.19
CA MET A 263 -20.71 8.23 31.48
C MET A 263 -21.62 7.14 32.01
N GLU A 264 -22.54 7.53 32.89
CA GLU A 264 -23.67 6.67 33.25
C GLU A 264 -24.73 6.71 32.13
N PRO A 265 -25.46 5.61 31.88
CA PRO A 265 -26.46 5.53 30.81
C PRO A 265 -27.54 6.61 30.85
N VAL A 266 -27.83 7.15 32.04
CA VAL A 266 -28.87 8.18 32.27
C VAL A 266 -28.45 9.56 31.74
N ASP A 267 -27.15 9.82 31.63
CA ASP A 267 -26.60 11.12 31.26
C ASP A 267 -26.34 11.24 29.74
N ILE A 268 -26.66 10.20 28.97
CA ILE A 268 -26.43 10.15 27.52
C ILE A 268 -27.58 10.85 26.80
N SER A 269 -27.21 11.74 25.87
CA SER A 269 -28.18 12.42 25.01
C SER A 269 -28.96 11.42 24.17
N GLY A 270 -30.26 11.66 23.97
CA GLY A 270 -31.14 10.76 23.21
C GLY A 270 -30.63 10.42 21.80
N THR A 271 -29.97 11.36 21.12
CA THR A 271 -29.35 11.11 19.80
C THR A 271 -28.18 10.12 19.89
N ASP A 272 -27.39 10.20 20.96
CA ASP A 272 -26.22 9.35 21.16
C ASP A 272 -26.64 7.93 21.62
N VAL A 273 -27.83 7.77 22.20
CA VAL A 273 -28.44 6.45 22.49
C VAL A 273 -28.72 5.67 21.21
N TRP A 274 -29.24 6.31 20.16
CA TRP A 274 -29.49 5.65 18.87
C TRP A 274 -28.21 5.09 18.24
N LEU A 275 -27.10 5.82 18.38
CA LEU A 275 -25.78 5.36 17.94
C LEU A 275 -25.34 4.10 18.69
N LEU A 276 -25.61 4.01 20.00
CA LEU A 276 -25.32 2.82 20.80
C LEU A 276 -26.19 1.62 20.39
N THR A 277 -27.46 1.84 20.06
CA THR A 277 -28.34 0.77 19.53
C THR A 277 -27.85 0.27 18.18
N ALA A 278 -27.48 1.18 17.27
CA ALA A 278 -26.93 0.81 15.96
C ALA A 278 -25.60 0.03 16.10
N LEU A 279 -24.77 0.36 17.09
CA LEU A 279 -23.56 -0.43 17.40
C LEU A 279 -23.87 -1.85 17.87
N GLN A 280 -24.95 -2.06 18.63
CA GLN A 280 -25.37 -3.38 19.07
C GLN A 280 -25.80 -4.25 17.88
N GLU A 281 -26.59 -3.68 16.97
CA GLU A 281 -26.99 -4.34 15.72
C GLU A 281 -25.76 -4.71 14.87
N LEU A 282 -24.82 -3.77 14.72
CA LEU A 282 -23.54 -4.01 14.04
C LEU A 282 -22.78 -5.19 14.66
N MET A 283 -22.64 -5.20 15.99
CA MET A 283 -21.92 -6.24 16.71
C MET A 283 -22.58 -7.61 16.49
N ASN A 284 -23.91 -7.69 16.52
CA ASN A 284 -24.64 -8.92 16.26
C ASN A 284 -24.43 -9.42 14.83
N MET A 285 -24.55 -8.52 13.83
CA MET A 285 -24.33 -8.86 12.42
C MET A 285 -22.90 -9.36 12.19
N VAL A 286 -21.89 -8.57 12.58
CA VAL A 286 -20.48 -8.92 12.37
C VAL A 286 -20.10 -10.21 13.09
N THR A 287 -20.59 -10.41 14.32
CA THR A 287 -20.35 -11.65 15.07
C THR A 287 -20.96 -12.85 14.36
N SER A 288 -22.20 -12.73 13.86
CA SER A 288 -22.86 -13.83 13.14
C SER A 288 -22.13 -14.20 11.84
N TYR A 289 -21.72 -13.22 11.03
CA TYR A 289 -20.93 -13.47 9.82
C TYR A 289 -19.57 -14.09 10.13
N THR A 290 -18.88 -13.61 11.17
CA THR A 290 -17.57 -14.14 11.58
C THR A 290 -17.67 -15.60 12.03
N ILE A 291 -18.72 -15.95 12.80
CA ILE A 291 -18.97 -17.34 13.22
C ILE A 291 -19.30 -18.24 12.01
N ALA A 292 -20.04 -17.72 11.02
CA ALA A 292 -20.35 -18.43 9.79
C ALA A 292 -19.14 -18.59 8.84
N GLY A 293 -18.02 -17.90 9.10
CA GLY A 293 -16.85 -17.86 8.22
C GLY A 293 -16.99 -16.91 7.03
N GLU A 294 -18.04 -16.09 7.02
CA GLU A 294 -18.38 -15.10 5.99
C GLU A 294 -17.65 -13.77 6.24
N ASN A 295 -16.31 -13.83 6.22
CA ASN A 295 -15.46 -12.68 6.55
C ASN A 295 -15.58 -11.53 5.54
N SER A 296 -15.97 -11.81 4.30
CA SER A 296 -16.13 -10.75 3.27
C SER A 296 -17.35 -9.90 3.58
N GLU A 297 -18.43 -10.55 3.96
CA GLU A 297 -19.70 -9.99 4.37
C GLU A 297 -19.52 -9.17 5.66
N ALA A 298 -18.83 -9.74 6.66
CA ALA A 298 -18.47 -9.01 7.88
C ALA A 298 -17.68 -7.71 7.59
N MET A 299 -16.72 -7.77 6.66
CA MET A 299 -15.94 -6.59 6.25
C MET A 299 -16.80 -5.57 5.50
N ASP A 300 -17.73 -6.01 4.65
CA ASP A 300 -18.65 -5.13 3.93
C ASP A 300 -19.61 -4.42 4.91
N THR A 301 -20.16 -5.14 5.89
CA THR A 301 -20.96 -4.54 6.97
C THR A 301 -20.18 -3.48 7.73
N MET A 302 -18.91 -3.75 8.09
CA MET A 302 -18.05 -2.76 8.75
C MET A 302 -17.76 -1.53 7.89
N VAL A 303 -17.52 -1.71 6.58
CA VAL A 303 -17.28 -0.61 5.64
C VAL A 303 -18.53 0.27 5.51
N ASN A 304 -19.71 -0.33 5.36
CA ASN A 304 -20.95 0.40 5.23
C ASN A 304 -21.26 1.18 6.51
N PHE A 305 -21.13 0.55 7.67
CA PHE A 305 -21.35 1.24 8.93
C PHE A 305 -20.40 2.43 9.14
N LEU A 306 -19.09 2.24 8.96
CA LEU A 306 -18.12 3.33 9.14
C LEU A 306 -18.22 4.41 8.05
N GLY A 307 -18.70 4.04 6.85
CA GLY A 307 -18.70 4.88 5.66
C GLY A 307 -19.99 5.66 5.44
N GLU A 308 -21.14 5.08 5.77
CA GLU A 308 -22.48 5.60 5.51
C GLU A 308 -23.20 5.84 6.83
N ASP A 309 -23.54 4.78 7.58
CA ASP A 309 -24.37 4.87 8.78
C ASP A 309 -23.75 5.82 9.84
N LEU A 310 -22.46 5.67 10.12
CA LEU A 310 -21.77 6.52 11.09
C LEU A 310 -21.78 7.98 10.65
N LYS A 311 -21.74 8.28 9.34
CA LYS A 311 -21.81 9.66 8.86
C LYS A 311 -23.21 10.25 8.98
N ASP A 312 -24.23 9.42 8.84
CA ASP A 312 -25.61 9.83 9.12
C ASP A 312 -25.80 10.15 10.60
N PHE A 313 -25.13 9.42 11.49
CA PHE A 313 -25.05 9.78 12.92
C PHE A 313 -24.07 10.94 13.20
N TYR A 314 -23.04 11.16 12.38
CA TYR A 314 -22.04 12.22 12.49
C TYR A 314 -22.26 13.33 11.47
N HIS A 315 -23.49 13.83 11.37
CA HIS A 315 -23.78 15.09 10.67
C HIS A 315 -23.04 16.28 11.32
N GLU A 316 -23.01 17.43 10.63
CA GLU A 316 -22.27 18.63 11.05
C GLU A 316 -22.56 19.03 12.51
N GLU A 317 -23.79 18.84 12.98
CA GLU A 317 -24.22 19.17 14.35
C GLU A 317 -23.47 18.38 15.44
N ILE A 318 -23.21 17.09 15.26
CA ILE A 318 -22.47 16.29 16.24
C ILE A 318 -20.96 16.58 16.17
N ALA A 319 -20.45 16.88 14.98
CA ALA A 319 -19.08 17.35 14.82
C ALA A 319 -18.84 18.71 15.50
N GLU A 320 -19.85 19.59 15.54
CA GLU A 320 -19.85 20.82 16.32
C GLU A 320 -19.91 20.55 17.82
N ARG A 321 -20.85 19.69 18.28
CA ARG A 321 -20.93 19.28 19.70
C ARG A 321 -19.60 18.75 20.24
N ILE A 322 -18.89 17.95 19.44
CA ILE A 322 -17.56 17.43 19.81
C ILE A 322 -16.50 18.53 19.91
N LYS A 323 -16.53 19.52 19.02
CA LYS A 323 -15.64 20.69 19.11
C LYS A 323 -15.96 21.56 20.31
N GLU A 324 -17.24 21.67 20.66
CA GLU A 324 -17.73 22.41 21.82
C GLU A 324 -17.46 21.69 23.15
N GLY A 325 -17.00 20.43 23.10
CA GLY A 325 -16.62 19.66 24.28
C GLY A 325 -17.78 18.92 24.94
N ASP A 326 -18.87 18.67 24.21
CA ASP A 326 -19.99 17.87 24.69
C ASP A 326 -19.52 16.45 25.04
N GLN A 327 -19.57 16.15 26.34
CA GLN A 327 -19.07 14.91 26.88
C GLN A 327 -19.84 13.69 26.34
N SER A 328 -21.14 13.83 26.02
CA SER A 328 -21.98 12.72 25.55
C SER A 328 -21.58 12.31 24.14
N ALA A 329 -21.35 13.31 23.28
CA ALA A 329 -20.88 13.08 21.92
C ALA A 329 -19.45 12.50 21.90
N ILE A 330 -18.56 12.99 22.78
CA ILE A 330 -17.19 12.46 22.93
C ILE A 330 -17.23 11.00 23.40
N PHE A 331 -18.07 10.69 24.38
CA PHE A 331 -18.27 9.33 24.89
C PHE A 331 -18.82 8.39 23.81
N GLY A 332 -19.80 8.84 23.04
CA GLY A 332 -20.34 8.11 21.89
C GLY A 332 -19.26 7.80 20.84
N LEU A 333 -18.47 8.81 20.44
CA LEU A 333 -17.36 8.62 19.48
C LEU A 333 -16.34 7.60 19.98
N TYR A 334 -15.97 7.71 21.25
CA TYR A 334 -15.03 6.81 21.90
C TYR A 334 -15.54 5.37 21.87
N THR A 335 -16.80 5.17 22.28
CA THR A 335 -17.44 3.86 22.36
C THR A 335 -17.55 3.22 20.98
N VAL A 336 -17.98 3.97 19.95
CA VAL A 336 -17.94 3.51 18.55
C VAL A 336 -16.53 3.09 18.16
N GLY A 337 -15.55 3.95 18.40
CA GLY A 337 -14.17 3.72 18.02
C GLY A 337 -13.61 2.42 18.60
N ILE A 338 -13.77 2.18 19.91
CA ILE A 338 -13.23 0.99 20.57
C ILE A 338 -14.00 -0.29 20.20
N VAL A 339 -15.33 -0.22 20.06
CA VAL A 339 -16.16 -1.37 19.64
C VAL A 339 -15.82 -1.78 18.21
N CYS A 340 -15.77 -0.82 17.28
CA CYS A 340 -15.41 -1.11 15.90
C CYS A 340 -13.96 -1.59 15.77
N LEU A 341 -13.02 -1.06 16.55
CA LEU A 341 -11.66 -1.60 16.63
C LEU A 341 -11.65 -3.06 17.08
N LYS A 342 -12.39 -3.39 18.15
CA LYS A 342 -12.42 -4.77 18.66
C LYS A 342 -13.07 -5.75 17.68
N LEU A 343 -14.17 -5.36 17.04
CA LEU A 343 -14.82 -6.16 16.00
C LEU A 343 -13.86 -6.41 14.82
N THR A 344 -13.22 -5.35 14.33
CA THR A 344 -12.29 -5.45 13.18
C THR A 344 -10.99 -6.15 13.53
N ALA A 345 -10.56 -6.16 14.78
CA ALA A 345 -9.38 -6.91 15.23
C ALA A 345 -9.52 -8.42 14.98
N SER A 346 -10.74 -8.96 14.97
CA SER A 346 -10.99 -10.37 14.62
C SER A 346 -10.80 -10.68 13.14
N LEU A 347 -10.95 -9.68 12.27
CA LEU A 347 -10.87 -9.79 10.81
C LEU A 347 -9.48 -9.43 10.28
N ILE A 348 -8.89 -8.34 10.81
CA ILE A 348 -7.64 -7.73 10.37
C ILE A 348 -6.78 -7.32 11.58
N PRO A 349 -6.17 -8.28 12.30
CA PRO A 349 -5.54 -8.04 13.60
C PRO A 349 -4.37 -7.04 13.55
N ASP A 350 -3.38 -7.26 12.68
CA ASP A 350 -2.13 -6.46 12.71
C ASP A 350 -2.36 -4.95 12.43
N PRO A 351 -3.13 -4.55 11.41
CA PRO A 351 -3.38 -3.13 11.16
C PRO A 351 -4.18 -2.45 12.28
N ILE A 352 -5.09 -3.19 12.91
CA ILE A 352 -6.00 -2.69 13.94
C ILE A 352 -5.29 -2.55 15.29
N GLU A 353 -4.45 -3.53 15.64
CA GLU A 353 -3.57 -3.45 16.82
C GLU A 353 -2.70 -2.20 16.76
N LYS A 354 -2.15 -1.86 15.58
CA LYS A 354 -1.38 -0.62 15.41
C LYS A 354 -2.21 0.64 15.69
N ILE A 355 -3.45 0.72 15.18
CA ILE A 355 -4.34 1.86 15.45
C ILE A 355 -4.65 1.94 16.94
N TYR A 356 -4.88 0.81 17.60
CA TYR A 356 -5.08 0.75 19.03
C TYR A 356 -3.87 1.31 19.79
N GLN A 357 -2.66 0.85 19.47
CA GLN A 357 -1.42 1.35 20.08
C GLN A 357 -1.22 2.86 19.86
N ASP A 358 -1.49 3.35 18.65
CA ASP A 358 -1.24 4.74 18.28
C ASP A 358 -2.27 5.71 18.91
N TYR A 359 -3.53 5.29 19.08
CA TYR A 359 -4.62 6.20 19.43
C TYR A 359 -5.40 5.83 20.71
N PHE A 360 -5.59 4.55 21.03
CA PHE A 360 -6.49 4.12 22.10
C PHE A 360 -5.78 3.59 23.35
N ARG A 361 -4.53 3.14 23.23
CA ARG A 361 -3.73 2.57 24.32
C ARG A 361 -3.58 3.48 25.53
N ARG A 362 -3.66 4.80 25.35
CA ARG A 362 -3.57 5.77 26.46
C ARG A 362 -4.83 5.83 27.33
N TYR A 363 -5.96 5.33 26.83
CA TYR A 363 -7.24 5.34 27.53
C TYR A 363 -7.58 3.98 28.15
N GLU A 364 -6.89 2.92 27.75
CA GLU A 364 -7.14 1.55 28.17
C GLU A 364 -5.88 0.97 28.82
N ASP A 365 -6.04 0.30 29.96
CA ASP A 365 -4.91 -0.25 30.73
C ASP A 365 -4.30 -1.51 30.09
N ASP A 366 -5.05 -2.16 29.21
CA ASP A 366 -4.68 -3.42 28.55
C ASP A 366 -3.60 -3.27 27.47
N PRO A 367 -2.57 -4.14 27.42
CA PRO A 367 -1.51 -4.04 26.42
C PRO A 367 -1.91 -4.25 24.96
N SER A 368 -3.08 -4.80 24.64
CA SER A 368 -3.53 -5.09 23.27
C SER A 368 -5.04 -5.04 23.14
N ILE A 369 -5.55 -4.68 21.95
CA ILE A 369 -7.00 -4.65 21.68
C ILE A 369 -7.65 -6.03 21.86
N HIS A 370 -6.88 -7.10 21.70
CA HIS A 370 -7.38 -8.48 21.77
C HIS A 370 -7.79 -8.93 23.18
N ILE A 371 -7.36 -8.20 24.21
CA ILE A 371 -7.68 -8.50 25.61
C ILE A 371 -8.53 -7.41 26.27
N VAL A 372 -8.67 -6.24 25.62
CA VAL A 372 -9.57 -5.17 26.06
C VAL A 372 -10.98 -5.73 26.20
N LEU A 373 -11.61 -5.52 27.35
CA LEU A 373 -13.00 -5.92 27.59
C LEU A 373 -13.97 -5.04 26.79
N TRP A 374 -15.19 -5.54 26.57
CA TRP A 374 -16.23 -4.70 25.96
C TRP A 374 -16.53 -3.52 26.90
N PRO A 375 -16.85 -2.32 26.37
CA PRO A 375 -17.25 -1.20 27.20
C PRO A 375 -18.43 -1.58 28.11
N GLU A 376 -18.40 -1.15 29.37
CA GLU A 376 -19.40 -1.54 30.37
C GLU A 376 -20.83 -1.21 29.95
N ILE A 377 -21.03 -0.09 29.23
CA ILE A 377 -22.36 0.28 28.75
C ILE A 377 -22.92 -0.71 27.73
N ILE A 378 -22.05 -1.26 26.87
CA ILE A 378 -22.45 -2.28 25.91
C ILE A 378 -22.81 -3.57 26.66
N MET A 379 -22.06 -3.94 27.69
CA MET A 379 -22.39 -5.10 28.52
C MET A 379 -23.74 -4.92 29.24
N LYS A 380 -24.00 -3.74 29.81
CA LYS A 380 -25.27 -3.41 30.49
C LYS A 380 -26.47 -3.45 29.52
N ILE A 381 -26.28 -2.98 28.28
CA ILE A 381 -27.33 -3.02 27.24
C ILE A 381 -27.59 -4.46 26.76
N LEU A 382 -26.54 -5.28 26.63
CA LEU A 382 -26.68 -6.68 26.24
C LEU A 382 -27.39 -7.53 27.30
N ASP A 383 -27.25 -7.20 28.57
CA ASP A 383 -27.92 -7.91 29.68
C ASP A 383 -29.42 -7.55 29.81
N THR A 384 -29.91 -6.55 29.07
CA THR A 384 -31.32 -6.11 29.09
C THR A 384 -32.21 -6.74 28.01
N ASP A 385 -31.66 -7.57 27.13
CA ASP A 385 -32.39 -8.47 26.20
C ASP A 385 -32.42 -9.90 26.75
#